data_AF-A0A917JS94-F1
#
_entry.id   AF-A0A917JS94-F1
#
_cell.length_a   1.000
_cell.length_b   1.000
_cell.length_c   1.000
_cell.angle_alpha   90.00
_cell.angle_beta   90.00
_cell.angle_gamma   90.00
#
_symmetry.space_group_name_H-M   'P 1'
#
loop_
_entity.id
_entity.type
_entity.pdbx_description
1 polymer ?
#
loop_
_entity_poly.entity_id
_entity_poly.type
_entity_poly.pdbx_seq_one_letter_code
_entity_poly.pdbx_strand_id
1 'polypeptide(L)'
;MLSFEPLNQLLEMDLTQLRANNGCATDESMEFFVHCINQFFAQIETITPTEEDKTAFDEIMKVLIERINLVEVDYFRGKFTREHSDSQSPEVIECMAQQTKLKDYHKLPSTMQYWARRGDWGDAIHNPTAHSLAVKRIEAWPKPVYTHNISAREAAGMFRAFNEAHQPDEHHASILSLSRGLFD
;
A
#
# COMPACT_ATOMS: atom_id res chain seq x y z
N MET A 1 -7.98 18.81 20.88
CA MET A 1 -8.31 17.53 20.24
C MET A 1 -8.67 17.82 18.81
N LEU A 2 -8.14 17.05 17.87
CA LEU A 2 -8.43 17.24 16.46
C LEU A 2 -9.83 16.69 16.12
N SER A 3 -10.47 17.30 15.13
CA SER A 3 -11.66 16.74 14.49
C SER A 3 -11.23 15.83 13.34
N PHE A 4 -11.63 14.55 13.43
CA PHE A 4 -11.39 13.54 12.41
C PHE A 4 -12.48 13.46 11.34
N GLU A 5 -13.50 14.31 11.45
CA GLU A 5 -14.61 14.36 10.50
C GLU A 5 -14.16 14.48 9.03
N PRO A 6 -13.17 15.32 8.66
CA PRO A 6 -12.72 15.38 7.27
C PRO A 6 -12.12 14.06 6.77
N LEU A 7 -11.45 13.30 7.63
CA LEU A 7 -10.90 12.00 7.25
C LEU A 7 -11.97 10.91 7.19
N ASN A 8 -12.98 10.98 8.07
CA ASN A 8 -14.13 10.07 8.01
C ASN A 8 -14.92 10.26 6.72
N GLN A 9 -15.05 11.49 6.23
CA GLN A 9 -15.65 11.78 4.93
C GLN A 9 -14.92 11.12 3.76
N LEU A 10 -13.58 10.97 3.84
CA LEU A 10 -12.82 10.18 2.87
C LEU A 10 -13.14 8.68 2.93
N LEU A 11 -13.50 8.17 4.11
CA LEU A 11 -14.01 6.81 4.25
C LEU A 11 -15.44 6.70 3.69
N GLU A 12 -16.23 7.75 3.62
CA GLU A 12 -17.57 7.67 3.03
C GLU A 12 -17.58 7.82 1.51
N MET A 13 -16.47 8.33 0.96
CA MET A 13 -16.28 8.53 -0.47
C MET A 13 -16.32 7.22 -1.28
N ASP A 14 -16.92 7.29 -2.47
CA ASP A 14 -16.71 6.30 -3.53
C ASP A 14 -15.30 6.44 -4.12
N LEU A 15 -14.37 5.65 -3.60
CA LEU A 15 -12.96 5.69 -4.00
C LEU A 15 -12.72 5.20 -5.43
N THR A 16 -13.69 4.52 -6.07
CA THR A 16 -13.54 4.12 -7.48
C THR A 16 -13.44 5.33 -8.41
N GLN A 17 -13.99 6.47 -8.00
CA GLN A 17 -13.89 7.74 -8.72
C GLN A 17 -12.45 8.25 -8.86
N LEU A 18 -11.52 7.80 -8.01
CA LEU A 18 -10.09 8.12 -8.13
C LEU A 18 -9.42 7.48 -9.35
N ARG A 19 -10.09 6.53 -10.01
CA ARG A 19 -9.61 5.82 -11.20
C ARG A 19 -10.57 5.88 -12.39
N ALA A 20 -11.66 6.65 -12.31
CA ALA A 20 -12.73 6.66 -13.31
C ALA A 20 -12.28 7.11 -14.72
N ASN A 21 -11.31 8.01 -14.81
CA ASN A 21 -10.87 8.63 -16.07
C ASN A 21 -9.59 7.99 -16.61
N ASN A 22 -9.68 6.76 -17.11
CA ASN A 22 -8.52 6.00 -17.62
C ASN A 22 -7.37 5.92 -16.59
N GLY A 23 -7.74 5.69 -15.33
CA GLY A 23 -6.79 5.64 -14.22
C GLY A 23 -6.47 7.00 -13.60
N CYS A 24 -7.18 8.06 -13.97
CA CYS A 24 -7.15 9.34 -13.28
C CYS A 24 -8.47 9.57 -12.52
N ALA A 25 -8.45 10.48 -11.56
CA ALA A 25 -9.64 10.84 -10.79
C ALA A 25 -10.61 11.68 -11.62
N THR A 26 -11.88 11.74 -11.20
CA THR A 26 -12.77 12.84 -11.62
C THR A 26 -12.35 14.14 -10.96
N ASP A 27 -12.67 15.28 -11.58
CA ASP A 27 -12.32 16.59 -11.01
C ASP A 27 -12.98 16.77 -9.62
N GLU A 28 -14.23 16.35 -9.47
CA GLU A 28 -14.99 16.45 -8.21
C GLU A 28 -14.41 15.54 -7.12
N SER A 29 -14.04 14.31 -7.47
CA SER A 29 -13.48 13.36 -6.50
C SER A 29 -12.09 13.78 -6.02
N MET A 30 -11.26 14.29 -6.93
CA MET A 30 -9.93 14.80 -6.58
C MET A 30 -10.03 16.08 -5.74
N GLU A 31 -10.95 17.00 -6.07
CA GLU A 31 -11.18 18.21 -5.30
C GLU A 31 -11.66 17.89 -3.88
N PHE A 32 -12.65 16.99 -3.76
CA PHE A 32 -13.14 16.53 -2.46
C PHE A 32 -12.02 15.88 -1.63
N PHE A 33 -11.24 14.98 -2.25
CA PHE A 33 -10.15 14.30 -1.57
C PHE A 33 -9.11 15.28 -1.02
N VAL A 34 -8.65 16.21 -1.85
CA VAL A 34 -7.68 17.25 -1.47
C VAL A 34 -8.24 18.20 -0.43
N HIS A 35 -9.53 18.55 -0.53
CA HIS A 35 -10.21 19.41 0.43
C HIS A 35 -10.21 18.79 1.83
N CYS A 36 -10.65 17.53 1.96
CA CYS A 36 -10.71 16.82 3.23
C CYS A 36 -9.32 16.69 3.91
N ILE A 37 -8.28 16.33 3.14
CA ILE A 37 -6.91 16.29 3.66
C ILE A 37 -6.49 17.67 4.16
N ASN A 38 -6.68 18.71 3.35
CA ASN A 38 -6.28 20.06 3.75
C ASN A 38 -7.08 20.59 4.94
N GLN A 39 -8.36 20.26 5.04
CA GLN A 39 -9.20 20.65 6.15
C GLN A 39 -8.78 19.97 7.45
N PHE A 40 -8.43 18.67 7.41
CA PHE A 40 -7.86 17.98 8.57
C PHE A 40 -6.58 18.68 9.03
N PHE A 41 -5.61 18.84 8.11
CA PHE A 41 -4.29 19.34 8.48
C PHE A 41 -4.27 20.84 8.85
N ALA A 42 -5.22 21.64 8.38
CA ALA A 42 -5.35 23.04 8.79
C ALA A 42 -5.57 23.19 10.31
N GLN A 43 -6.17 22.20 10.97
CA GLN A 43 -6.37 22.22 12.42
C GLN A 43 -5.04 22.24 13.18
N ILE A 44 -3.99 21.62 12.64
CA ILE A 44 -2.67 21.49 13.28
C ILE A 44 -1.93 22.83 13.34
N GLU A 45 -2.31 23.80 12.51
CA GLU A 45 -1.77 25.16 12.57
C GLU A 45 -2.16 25.89 13.87
N THR A 46 -3.21 25.40 14.55
CA THR A 46 -3.75 26.02 15.78
C THR A 46 -3.82 25.05 16.96
N ILE A 47 -3.78 23.75 16.72
CA ILE A 47 -3.93 22.70 17.73
C ILE A 47 -2.74 21.75 17.64
N THR A 48 -1.97 21.64 18.71
CA THR A 48 -0.93 20.61 18.83
C THR A 48 -1.57 19.23 19.02
N PRO A 49 -1.30 18.24 18.14
CA PRO A 49 -1.87 16.89 18.27
C PRO A 49 -1.39 16.16 19.52
N THR A 50 -2.29 15.46 20.21
CA THR A 50 -1.93 14.55 21.30
C THR A 50 -1.47 13.18 20.77
N GLU A 51 -1.00 12.29 21.64
CA GLU A 51 -0.67 10.90 21.23
C GLU A 51 -1.93 10.11 20.85
N GLU A 52 -3.06 10.39 21.50
CA GLU A 52 -4.36 9.83 21.13
C GLU A 52 -4.80 10.31 19.74
N ASP A 53 -4.61 11.60 19.42
CA ASP A 53 -4.88 12.14 18.09
C ASP A 53 -4.01 11.44 17.02
N LYS A 54 -2.72 11.20 17.30
CA LYS A 54 -1.82 10.48 16.38
C LYS A 54 -2.25 9.03 16.17
N THR A 55 -2.65 8.35 17.25
CA THR A 55 -3.13 6.96 17.19
C THR A 55 -4.41 6.87 16.36
N ALA A 56 -5.38 7.75 16.61
CA ALA A 56 -6.62 7.81 15.84
C ALA A 56 -6.37 8.12 14.34
N PHE A 57 -5.42 9.01 14.05
CA PHE A 57 -5.00 9.29 12.68
C PHE A 57 -4.45 8.05 11.99
N ASP A 58 -3.51 7.35 12.62
CA ASP A 58 -2.89 6.16 12.04
C ASP A 58 -3.92 5.04 11.79
N GLU A 59 -4.89 4.87 12.70
CA GLU A 59 -5.99 3.91 12.54
C GLU A 59 -6.89 4.27 11.34
N ILE A 60 -7.33 5.52 11.24
CA ILE A 60 -8.18 5.99 10.14
C ILE A 60 -7.44 5.89 8.80
N MET A 61 -6.18 6.33 8.76
CA MET A 61 -5.38 6.27 7.54
C MET A 61 -5.08 4.83 7.11
N LYS A 62 -4.89 3.89 8.05
CA LYS A 62 -4.77 2.47 7.72
C LYS A 62 -6.01 1.96 7.00
N VAL A 63 -7.20 2.25 7.53
CA VAL A 63 -8.48 1.85 6.90
C VAL A 63 -8.64 2.50 5.53
N LEU A 64 -8.31 3.79 5.41
CA LEU A 64 -8.36 4.49 4.12
C LEU A 64 -7.43 3.84 3.08
N ILE A 65 -6.19 3.51 3.47
CA ILE A 65 -5.21 2.88 2.59
C ILE A 65 -5.64 1.47 2.18
N GLU A 66 -6.20 0.67 3.09
CA GLU A 66 -6.75 -0.64 2.76
C GLU A 66 -7.84 -0.54 1.67
N ARG A 67 -8.73 0.46 1.79
CA ARG A 67 -9.78 0.68 0.80
C ARG A 67 -9.27 1.22 -0.54
N ILE A 68 -8.32 2.15 -0.51
CA ILE A 68 -7.64 2.62 -1.72
C ILE A 68 -6.97 1.44 -2.43
N ASN A 69 -6.30 0.55 -1.68
CA ASN A 69 -5.62 -0.61 -2.24
C ASN A 69 -6.57 -1.58 -2.95
N LEU A 70 -7.83 -1.69 -2.53
CA LEU A 70 -8.83 -2.47 -3.27
C LEU A 70 -9.05 -1.88 -4.67
N VAL A 71 -9.24 -0.56 -4.76
CA VAL A 71 -9.45 0.15 -6.03
C VAL A 71 -8.21 0.10 -6.91
N GLU A 72 -7.03 0.31 -6.32
CA GLU A 72 -5.76 0.29 -7.05
C GLU A 72 -5.49 -1.09 -7.67
N VAL A 73 -5.63 -2.16 -6.89
CA VAL A 73 -5.41 -3.52 -7.39
C VAL A 73 -6.41 -3.85 -8.48
N ASP A 74 -7.69 -3.51 -8.32
CA ASP A 74 -8.71 -3.80 -9.33
C ASP A 74 -8.42 -3.07 -10.65
N TYR A 75 -8.07 -1.78 -10.57
CA TYR A 75 -7.65 -1.00 -11.72
C TYR A 75 -6.45 -1.63 -12.45
N PHE A 76 -5.38 -1.95 -11.72
CA PHE A 76 -4.15 -2.50 -12.31
C PHE A 76 -4.33 -3.92 -12.83
N ARG A 77 -5.15 -4.75 -12.18
CA ARG A 77 -5.57 -6.04 -12.70
C ARG A 77 -6.25 -5.87 -14.06
N GLY A 78 -7.25 -4.98 -14.14
CA GLY A 78 -7.93 -4.70 -15.41
C GLY A 78 -7.00 -4.16 -16.48
N LYS A 79 -6.06 -3.29 -16.11
CA LYS A 79 -5.04 -2.74 -17.01
C LYS A 79 -4.11 -3.84 -17.55
N PHE A 80 -3.48 -4.61 -16.68
CA PHE A 80 -2.54 -5.67 -17.07
C PHE A 80 -3.21 -6.80 -17.84
N THR A 81 -4.47 -7.14 -17.52
CA THR A 81 -5.25 -8.07 -18.34
C THR A 81 -5.37 -7.56 -19.77
N ARG A 82 -5.69 -6.28 -19.99
CA ARG A 82 -5.78 -5.71 -21.35
C ARG A 82 -4.43 -5.63 -22.07
N GLU A 83 -3.35 -5.35 -21.34
CA GLU A 83 -2.02 -5.13 -21.92
C GLU A 83 -1.22 -6.43 -22.11
N HIS A 84 -1.53 -7.48 -21.35
CA HIS A 84 -0.69 -8.68 -21.26
C HIS A 84 -1.44 -10.01 -21.36
N SER A 85 -2.76 -10.04 -21.64
CA SER A 85 -3.56 -11.28 -21.75
C SER A 85 -2.94 -12.34 -22.63
N ASP A 86 -2.26 -11.94 -23.71
CA ASP A 86 -1.72 -12.84 -24.72
C ASP A 86 -0.35 -13.41 -24.33
N SER A 87 0.26 -12.90 -23.26
CA SER A 87 1.64 -13.20 -22.87
C SER A 87 1.84 -13.61 -21.40
N GLN A 88 0.85 -13.37 -20.54
CA GLN A 88 0.94 -13.63 -19.09
C GLN A 88 -0.27 -14.41 -18.61
N SER A 89 -0.05 -15.29 -17.63
CA SER A 89 -1.16 -16.01 -17.00
C SER A 89 -1.95 -15.10 -16.04
N PRO A 90 -3.22 -15.42 -15.74
CA PRO A 90 -4.02 -14.69 -14.76
C PRO A 90 -3.34 -14.55 -13.39
N GLU A 91 -2.61 -15.58 -12.94
CA GLU A 91 -1.89 -15.57 -11.66
C GLU A 91 -0.73 -14.58 -11.66
N VAL A 92 0.00 -14.46 -12.78
CA VAL A 92 1.06 -13.46 -12.92
C VAL A 92 0.48 -12.05 -12.93
N ILE A 93 -0.63 -11.84 -13.65
CA ILE A 93 -1.34 -10.56 -13.67
C ILE A 93 -1.81 -10.17 -12.26
N GLU A 94 -2.35 -11.11 -11.49
CA GLU A 94 -2.75 -10.86 -10.10
C GLU A 94 -1.54 -10.47 -9.25
N CYS A 95 -0.42 -11.21 -9.35
CA CYS A 95 0.81 -10.85 -8.65
C CYS A 95 1.31 -9.44 -9.00
N MET A 96 1.27 -9.05 -10.28
CA MET A 96 1.65 -7.71 -10.71
C MET A 96 0.70 -6.64 -10.15
N ALA A 97 -0.60 -6.88 -10.16
CA ALA A 97 -1.59 -5.96 -9.59
C ALA A 97 -1.41 -5.79 -8.07
N GLN A 98 -1.13 -6.88 -7.35
CA GLN A 98 -0.88 -6.83 -5.90
C GLN A 98 0.36 -6.01 -5.53
N GLN A 99 1.37 -5.94 -6.42
CA GLN A 99 2.57 -5.12 -6.21
C GLN A 99 2.31 -3.60 -6.26
N THR A 100 1.16 -3.17 -6.78
CA THR A 100 0.82 -1.74 -6.85
C THR A 100 0.23 -1.20 -5.55
N LYS A 101 0.00 -2.06 -4.56
CA LYS A 101 -0.52 -1.65 -3.25
C LYS A 101 0.38 -0.62 -2.57
N LEU A 102 -0.26 0.42 -2.04
CA LEU A 102 0.31 1.34 -1.07
C LEU A 102 0.66 0.58 0.20
N LYS A 103 1.93 0.66 0.62
CA LYS A 103 2.40 0.06 1.87
C LYS A 103 1.92 0.83 3.11
N ASP A 104 1.88 2.16 2.98
CA ASP A 104 1.52 3.10 4.03
C ASP A 104 1.05 4.43 3.41
N TYR A 105 0.53 5.32 4.24
CA TYR A 105 0.02 6.61 3.79
C TYR A 105 1.10 7.60 3.34
N HIS A 106 2.39 7.37 3.61
CA HIS A 106 3.46 8.21 3.03
C HIS A 106 3.70 7.93 1.56
N LYS A 107 3.10 6.86 1.01
CA LYS A 107 3.04 6.62 -0.44
C LYS A 107 1.85 7.29 -1.10
N LEU A 108 0.88 7.79 -0.31
CA LEU A 108 -0.29 8.47 -0.81
C LEU A 108 0.05 9.72 -1.66
N PRO A 109 1.02 10.59 -1.30
CA PRO A 109 1.36 11.75 -2.11
C PRO A 109 1.72 11.43 -3.56
N SER A 110 2.56 10.41 -3.78
CA SER A 110 2.92 9.99 -5.14
C SER A 110 1.71 9.49 -5.92
N THR A 111 0.83 8.72 -5.28
CA THR A 111 -0.37 8.18 -5.94
C THR A 111 -1.41 9.28 -6.22
N MET A 112 -1.56 10.24 -5.30
CA MET A 112 -2.40 11.42 -5.53
C MET A 112 -1.94 12.25 -6.73
N GLN A 113 -0.63 12.33 -7.01
CA GLN A 113 -0.13 13.00 -8.23
C GLN A 113 -0.57 12.25 -9.49
N TYR A 114 -0.58 10.92 -9.47
CA TYR A 114 -1.08 10.12 -10.59
C TYR A 114 -2.58 10.27 -10.80
N TRP A 115 -3.37 10.37 -9.72
CA TRP A 115 -4.82 10.56 -9.85
C TRP A 115 -5.19 11.95 -10.38
N ALA A 116 -4.45 12.99 -9.96
CA ALA A 116 -4.80 14.37 -10.25
C ALA A 116 -4.39 14.86 -11.65
N ARG A 117 -3.74 14.02 -12.47
CA ARG A 117 -3.31 14.37 -13.82
C ARG A 117 -4.49 14.37 -14.79
N ARG A 118 -4.49 15.29 -15.76
CA ARG A 118 -5.50 15.34 -16.83
C ARG A 118 -5.16 14.49 -18.07
N GLY A 119 -4.01 13.82 -18.06
CA GLY A 119 -3.55 13.00 -19.19
C GLY A 119 -2.25 12.27 -18.87
N ASP A 120 -1.18 12.64 -19.56
CA ASP A 120 0.14 12.03 -19.47
C ASP A 120 0.94 12.53 -18.25
N TRP A 121 2.08 11.87 -18.01
CA TRP A 121 2.99 12.26 -16.94
C TRP A 121 3.57 13.66 -17.18
N GLY A 122 3.32 14.58 -16.25
CA GLY A 122 3.73 16.00 -16.36
C GLY A 122 2.61 16.96 -16.77
N ASP A 123 1.41 16.45 -17.06
CA ASP A 123 0.26 17.30 -17.40
C ASP A 123 -0.25 18.12 -16.23
N ALA A 124 -1.03 19.16 -16.56
CA ALA A 124 -1.61 20.09 -15.59
C ALA A 124 -2.46 19.34 -14.56
N ILE A 125 -2.13 19.57 -13.28
CA ILE A 125 -2.87 19.08 -12.13
C ILE A 125 -4.05 20.02 -11.85
N HIS A 126 -5.24 19.46 -11.58
CA HIS A 126 -6.37 20.26 -11.11
C HIS A 126 -6.06 20.87 -9.73
N ASN A 127 -6.28 22.19 -9.58
CA ASN A 127 -5.97 22.93 -8.36
C ASN A 127 -4.56 22.61 -7.78
N PRO A 128 -3.49 22.93 -8.52
CA PRO A 128 -2.13 22.48 -8.18
C PRO A 128 -1.67 23.05 -6.83
N THR A 129 -2.16 24.23 -6.44
CA THR A 129 -1.85 24.85 -5.15
C THR A 129 -2.42 24.05 -3.99
N ALA A 130 -3.71 23.69 -4.02
CA ALA A 130 -4.33 22.91 -2.95
C ALA A 130 -3.75 21.49 -2.89
N HIS A 131 -3.47 20.89 -4.05
CA HIS A 131 -2.83 19.58 -4.12
C HIS A 131 -1.42 19.60 -3.51
N SER A 132 -0.58 20.57 -3.91
CA SER A 132 0.76 20.73 -3.35
C SER A 132 0.74 20.95 -1.83
N LEU A 133 -0.25 21.70 -1.32
CA LEU A 133 -0.42 21.91 0.10
C LEU A 133 -0.78 20.60 0.83
N ALA A 134 -1.72 19.81 0.27
CA ALA A 134 -2.11 18.52 0.83
C ALA A 134 -0.94 17.54 0.89
N VAL A 135 -0.16 17.46 -0.21
CA VAL A 135 1.07 16.63 -0.28
C VAL A 135 2.05 17.02 0.82
N LYS A 136 2.39 18.30 0.92
CA LYS A 136 3.34 18.79 1.95
C LYS A 136 2.88 18.47 3.36
N ARG A 137 1.57 18.58 3.62
CA ARG A 137 0.98 18.30 4.93
C ARG A 137 1.06 16.82 5.29
N ILE A 138 0.77 15.93 4.34
CA ILE A 138 0.94 14.48 4.53
C ILE A 138 2.43 14.13 4.77
N GLU A 139 3.34 14.71 3.99
CA GLU A 139 4.78 14.45 4.11
C GLU A 139 5.38 14.97 5.43
N ALA A 140 4.83 16.07 5.96
CA ALA A 140 5.25 16.65 7.23
C ALA A 140 4.74 15.87 8.45
N TRP A 141 3.70 15.04 8.28
CA TRP A 141 3.20 14.23 9.38
C TRP A 141 4.23 13.16 9.76
N PRO A 142 4.48 12.93 11.07
CA PRO A 142 5.47 11.95 11.49
C PRO A 142 5.16 10.57 10.93
N LYS A 143 6.19 9.84 10.51
CA LYS A 143 6.02 8.43 10.13
C LYS A 143 5.54 7.64 11.33
N PRO A 144 4.58 6.70 11.14
CA PRO A 144 4.21 5.80 12.20
C PRO A 144 5.48 5.05 12.61
N VAL A 145 5.88 5.20 13.87
CA VAL A 145 6.97 4.41 14.43
C VAL A 145 6.39 3.02 14.63
N TYR A 146 6.45 2.20 13.59
CA TYR A 146 6.24 0.77 13.75
C TYR A 146 7.40 0.24 14.58
N THR A 147 7.27 0.30 15.90
CA THR A 147 8.00 -0.63 16.76
C THR A 147 7.48 -2.01 16.39
N HIS A 148 8.21 -2.70 15.52
CA HIS A 148 8.16 -4.15 15.48
C HIS A 148 8.66 -4.64 16.84
N ASN A 149 7.84 -4.55 17.88
CA ASN A 149 7.99 -5.31 19.11
C ASN A 149 7.56 -6.74 18.79
N ILE A 150 8.28 -7.39 17.87
CA ILE A 150 8.44 -8.82 17.95
C ILE A 150 9.37 -8.96 19.15
N SER A 151 8.83 -9.40 20.28
CA SER A 151 9.69 -9.69 21.43
C SER A 151 10.81 -10.63 20.96
N ALA A 152 12.02 -10.51 21.50
CA ALA A 152 13.12 -11.41 21.12
C ALA A 152 12.72 -12.90 21.25
N ARG A 153 11.72 -13.18 22.09
CA ARG A 153 11.09 -14.49 22.26
C ARG A 153 10.24 -14.94 21.06
N GLU A 154 9.49 -14.05 20.42
CA GLU A 154 8.72 -14.35 19.20
C GLU A 154 9.62 -14.49 17.97
N ALA A 155 10.68 -13.68 17.87
CA ALA A 155 11.70 -13.83 16.83
C ALA A 155 12.44 -15.17 16.96
N ALA A 156 12.79 -15.57 18.19
CA ALA A 156 13.38 -16.88 18.46
C ALA A 156 12.40 -18.04 18.18
N GLY A 157 11.10 -17.84 18.44
CA GLY A 157 10.05 -18.82 18.12
C GLY A 157 9.90 -19.06 16.62
N MET A 158 9.88 -18.00 15.81
CA MET A 158 9.79 -18.11 14.34
C MET A 158 11.06 -18.72 13.74
N PHE A 159 12.25 -18.38 14.26
CA PHE A 159 13.51 -18.96 13.80
C PHE A 159 13.62 -20.46 14.12
N ARG A 160 13.09 -20.89 15.27
CA ARG A 160 13.04 -22.30 15.65
C ARG A 160 12.06 -23.09 14.77
N ALA A 161 10.86 -22.55 14.53
CA ALA A 161 9.87 -23.18 13.63
C ALA A 161 10.38 -23.31 12.18
N PHE A 162 11.14 -22.32 11.70
CA PHE A 162 11.73 -22.36 10.36
C PHE A 162 12.83 -23.44 10.23
N ASN A 163 13.67 -23.61 11.24
CA ASN A 163 14.71 -24.65 11.26
C ASN A 163 14.14 -26.07 11.43
N GLU A 164 13.05 -26.23 12.19
CA GLU A 164 12.38 -27.53 12.35
C GLU A 164 11.66 -27.95 11.06
N ALA A 165 11.12 -27.00 10.28
CA ALA A 165 10.49 -27.28 8.98
C ALA A 165 11.48 -27.61 7.85
N HIS A 166 12.79 -27.38 8.05
CA HIS A 166 13.84 -27.60 7.05
C HIS A 166 14.90 -28.62 7.49
N GLN A 167 14.60 -29.48 8.48
CA GLN A 167 15.45 -30.65 8.69
C GLN A 167 15.27 -31.61 7.51
N PRO A 168 16.35 -31.96 6.77
CA PRO A 168 16.27 -33.02 5.77
C PRO A 168 16.03 -34.34 6.49
N ASP A 169 14.99 -35.07 6.08
CA ASP A 169 14.69 -36.43 6.56
C ASP A 169 15.91 -37.33 6.34
N GLU A 170 16.68 -37.59 7.40
CA GLU A 170 17.69 -38.65 7.44
C GLU A 170 16.98 -40.02 7.55
N HIS A 171 16.28 -40.43 6.49
CA HIS A 171 15.77 -41.78 6.37
C HIS A 171 15.78 -42.30 4.94
N HIS A 172 16.92 -42.20 4.23
CA HIS A 172 17.20 -43.08 3.08
C HIS A 172 18.72 -43.20 2.81
N ALA A 173 19.45 -43.84 3.73
CA ALA A 173 20.79 -44.35 3.47
C ALA A 173 20.83 -45.87 3.75
N SER A 174 20.25 -46.66 2.83
CA SER A 174 20.60 -48.08 2.66
C SER A 174 19.96 -48.64 1.40
N ILE A 175 20.64 -48.49 0.26
CA ILE A 175 20.62 -49.47 -0.83
C ILE A 175 22.03 -49.53 -1.46
N LEU A 176 22.78 -50.57 -1.06
CA LEU A 176 23.63 -51.47 -1.88
C LEU A 176 24.54 -50.79 -2.93
N SER A 177 25.87 -50.68 -2.75
CA SER A 177 26.84 -51.80 -2.83
C SER A 177 26.43 -52.90 -3.81
N LEU A 178 26.81 -52.77 -5.09
CA LEU A 178 27.29 -53.86 -5.96
C LEU A 178 27.50 -53.34 -7.40
N SER A 179 28.76 -53.18 -7.81
CA SER A 179 29.34 -53.50 -9.14
C SER A 179 30.50 -52.58 -9.56
N ARG A 180 31.72 -53.00 -9.25
CA ARG A 180 32.97 -52.78 -10.01
C ARG A 180 33.88 -53.94 -9.57
N GLY A 181 34.04 -55.01 -10.36
CA GLY A 181 34.85 -55.04 -11.58
C GLY A 181 36.32 -55.05 -11.13
N LEU A 182 36.96 -56.21 -10.88
CA LEU A 182 37.64 -57.08 -11.86
C LEU A 182 38.53 -56.29 -12.84
N PHE A 183 39.78 -56.77 -13.02
CA PHE A 183 41.02 -56.14 -13.51
C PHE A 183 41.82 -55.52 -12.35
N ASP A 184 42.96 -56.04 -11.90
CA ASP A 184 43.95 -56.96 -12.51
C ASP A 184 43.93 -58.42 -12.01
#